data_AF-A0A5B0WHH1-F1
#
_entry.id   AF-A0A5B0WHH1-F1
#
_cell.length_a   1.000
_cell.length_b   1.000
_cell.length_c   1.000
_cell.angle_alpha   90.00
_cell.angle_beta   90.00
_cell.angle_gamma   90.00
#
_symmetry.space_group_name_H-M   'P 1'
#
loop_
_entity.id
_entity.type
_entity.pdbx_description
1 polymer ?
#
loop_
_entity_poly.entity_id
_entity_poly.type
_entity_poly.pdbx_seq_one_letter_code
_entity_poly.pdbx_strand_id
1 'polypeptide(L)' 'MGSIVLLLPKDYWKKSDPQQFQWLDSQLPGGKRPPGTTWHHSEIDGRMELVPFGMHNSINHQGGRAPGGWAHAKR' A
#
# COMPACT_ATOMS: atom_id res chain seq x y z
N MET A 1 1.96 -13.54 13.52
CA MET A 1 2.79 -12.36 13.17
C MET A 1 1.83 -11.30 12.66
N GLY A 2 1.80 -10.11 13.26
CA GLY A 2 0.83 -9.07 12.92
C GLY A 2 1.13 -8.42 11.56
N SER A 3 0.10 -7.98 10.85
CA SER A 3 0.24 -7.15 9.65
C SER A 3 0.86 -5.80 10.01
N ILE A 4 1.85 -5.33 9.25
CA ILE A 4 2.43 -4.00 9.44
C ILE A 4 1.48 -2.98 8.81
N VAL A 5 1.11 -1.95 9.56
CA VAL A 5 0.21 -0.88 9.11
C VAL A 5 0.93 0.45 9.21
N LEU A 6 0.96 1.20 8.11
CA LEU A 6 1.53 2.54 8.03
C LEU A 6 0.52 3.53 7.44
N LEU A 7 0.70 4.81 7.75
CA LEU A 7 -0.06 5.90 7.12
C LEU A 7 0.79 6.54 6.03
N LEU A 8 0.30 6.49 4.80
CA LEU A 8 0.91 7.15 3.65
C LEU A 8 0.59 8.66 3.70
N PRO A 9 1.61 9.55 3.63
CA PRO A 9 1.39 10.99 3.61
C PRO A 9 0.57 11.40 2.38
N LYS A 10 -0.24 12.44 2.53
CA LYS A 10 -1.14 12.94 1.47
C LYS A 10 -0.42 13.25 0.16
N ASP A 11 0.82 13.75 0.24
CA ASP A 11 1.64 14.07 -0.93
C ASP A 11 1.96 12.85 -1.81
N TYR A 12 1.82 11.64 -1.25
CA TYR A 12 2.05 10.38 -1.93
C TYR A 12 0.77 9.71 -2.45
N TRP A 13 -0.42 10.13 -2.01
CA TRP A 13 -1.68 9.42 -2.29
C TRP A 13 -1.95 9.16 -3.77
N LYS A 14 -1.64 10.13 -4.64
CA LYS A 14 -1.85 10.03 -6.09
C LYS A 14 -0.57 9.77 -6.88
N LYS A 15 0.54 9.47 -6.20
CA LYS A 15 1.78 9.02 -6.84
C LYS A 15 1.62 7.58 -7.37
N SER A 16 2.56 7.17 -8.22
CA SER A 16 2.60 5.81 -8.73
C SER A 16 2.88 4.80 -7.61
N ASP A 17 2.44 3.55 -7.78
CA ASP A 17 2.72 2.48 -6.80
C ASP A 17 4.21 2.41 -6.45
N PRO A 18 5.17 2.44 -7.40
CA PRO A 18 6.60 2.45 -7.08
C PRO A 18 7.03 3.58 -6.13
N GLN A 19 6.52 4.80 -6.31
CA GLN A 19 6.88 5.94 -5.46
C GLN A 19 6.30 5.81 -4.05
N GLN A 20 5.05 5.34 -3.94
CA GLN A 20 4.42 5.07 -2.65
C GLN A 20 5.16 3.94 -1.92
N PHE A 21 5.47 2.88 -2.65
CA PHE A 21 6.12 1.68 -2.17
C PHE A 21 7.55 1.94 -1.71
N GLN A 22 8.30 2.76 -2.45
CA GLN A 22 9.63 3.20 -2.04
C GLN A 22 9.59 3.96 -0.71
N TRP A 23 8.63 4.88 -0.54
CA TRP A 23 8.46 5.59 0.72
C TRP A 23 8.10 4.62 1.85
N LEU A 24 7.12 3.73 1.64
CA LEU A 24 6.70 2.76 2.66
C LEU A 24 7.81 1.78 3.04
N ASP A 25 8.55 1.26 2.07
CA ASP A 25 9.66 0.34 2.30
C ASP A 25 10.77 1.02 3.11
N SER A 26 11.02 2.31 2.89
CA SER A 26 12.00 3.09 3.67
C SER A 26 11.64 3.23 5.15
N GLN A 27 10.38 2.99 5.53
CA GLN A 27 9.94 2.99 6.94
C GLN A 27 10.18 1.64 7.62
N LEU A 28 10.52 0.59 6.87
CA LEU A 28 10.79 -0.74 7.40
C LEU A 28 12.25 -0.89 7.83
N PRO A 29 12.56 -1.81 8.77
CA PRO A 29 13.93 -2.17 9.07
C PRO A 29 14.71 -2.56 7.80
N GLY A 30 15.83 -1.89 7.56
CA GLY A 30 16.65 -2.12 6.37
C GLY A 30 16.05 -1.61 5.05
N GLY A 31 14.97 -0.82 5.10
CA GLY A 31 14.40 -0.18 3.91
C GLY A 31 13.77 -1.15 2.92
N LYS A 32 13.42 -2.36 3.35
CA LYS A 32 13.01 -3.46 2.46
C LYS A 32 11.86 -4.24 3.05
N ARG A 33 10.85 -4.50 2.24
CA ARG A 33 9.75 -5.40 2.59
C ARG A 33 10.21 -6.86 2.68
N PRO A 34 9.63 -7.68 3.58
CA PRO A 34 9.86 -9.11 3.60
C PRO A 34 9.48 -9.76 2.26
N PRO A 35 10.22 -10.79 1.81
CA PRO A 35 9.88 -11.53 0.59
C PRO A 35 8.44 -12.07 0.63
N GLY A 36 7.76 -12.02 -0.51
CA GLY A 36 6.38 -12.53 -0.64
C GLY A 36 5.29 -11.59 -0.08
N THR A 37 5.62 -10.35 0.28
CA THR A 37 4.64 -9.35 0.75
C THR A 37 4.49 -8.17 -0.23
N THR A 38 3.34 -7.50 -0.16
CA THR A 38 3.07 -6.25 -0.89
C THR A 38 2.23 -5.32 -0.03
N TRP A 39 2.29 -4.02 -0.33
CA TRP A 39 1.44 -3.04 0.29
C TRP A 39 0.04 -3.08 -0.34
N HIS A 40 -0.97 -3.11 0.52
CA HIS A 40 -2.39 -3.03 0.19
C HIS A 40 -2.92 -1.64 0.55
N HIS A 41 -3.58 -0.98 -0.41
CA HIS A 41 -4.32 0.27 -0.17
C HIS A 41 -5.66 -0.05 0.46
N SER A 42 -5.79 0.12 1.78
CA SER A 42 -7.04 -0.19 2.47
C SER A 42 -8.12 0.86 2.15
N GLU A 43 -9.36 0.53 2.50
CA GLU A 43 -10.54 1.41 2.43
C GLU A 43 -10.47 2.62 3.37
N ILE A 44 -9.55 2.62 4.33
CA ILE A 44 -9.30 3.76 5.23
C ILE A 44 -8.26 4.67 4.57
N ASP A 45 -8.59 5.94 4.45
CA ASP A 45 -7.74 6.95 3.83
C ASP A 45 -6.31 6.97 4.37
N GLY A 46 -5.34 6.82 3.46
CA GLY A 46 -3.92 6.79 3.75
C GLY A 46 -3.42 5.51 4.44
N ARG A 47 -4.29 4.58 4.85
CA ARG A 47 -3.87 3.34 5.50
C ARG A 47 -3.29 2.36 4.49
N MET A 48 -2.05 1.97 4.74
CA MET A 48 -1.30 0.99 3.95
C MET A 48 -0.99 -0.23 4.80
N GLU A 49 -1.35 -1.40 4.32
CA GLU A 49 -1.16 -2.66 5.04
C GLU A 49 -0.17 -3.55 4.29
N LEU A 50 0.89 -4.00 4.97
CA LEU A 50 1.82 -4.97 4.40
C LEU A 50 1.25 -6.37 4.57
N VAL A 51 0.84 -6.98 3.47
CA VAL A 51 0.16 -8.28 3.45
C VAL A 51 0.90 -9.26 2.53
N PRO A 52 0.79 -10.58 2.77
CA PRO A 52 1.21 -11.59 1.80
C PRO A 52 0.61 -11.35 0.41
N PHE A 53 1.45 -11.42 -0.63
CA PHE A 53 1.08 -11.16 -2.02
C PHE A 53 -0.07 -12.04 -2.50
N GLY A 54 -0.12 -13.31 -2.05
CA GLY A 54 -1.20 -14.24 -2.37
C GLY A 54 -2.57 -13.74 -1.90
N MET A 55 -2.68 -13.10 -0.74
CA MET A 55 -3.95 -12.54 -0.24
C MET A 55 -4.36 -11.27 -0.98
N HIS A 56 -3.39 -10.44 -1.37
CA HIS A 56 -3.65 -9.21 -2.13
C HIS A 56 -4.35 -9.50 -3.46
N ASN A 57 -3.99 -10.59 -4.15
CA ASN A 57 -4.56 -10.94 -5.46
C ASN A 57 -6.03 -11.40 -5.43
N SER A 58 -6.57 -11.74 -4.26
CA SER A 58 -7.96 -12.19 -4.12
C SER A 58 -8.98 -11.03 -4.08
N ILE A 59 -8.53 -9.80 -3.86
CA ILE A 59 -9.38 -8.60 -3.66
C ILE A 59 -8.94 -7.43 -4.54
N ASN A 60 -8.56 -7.71 -5.79
CA ASN A 60 -8.07 -6.71 -6.72
C ASN A 60 -9.04 -5.53 -6.87
N HIS A 61 -8.50 -4.31 -6.78
CA HIS A 61 -9.19 -3.04 -7.03
C HIS A 61 -10.28 -2.64 -6.02
N GLN A 62 -10.29 -3.26 -4.84
CA GLN A 62 -11.07 -2.80 -3.69
C GLN A 62 -10.20 -1.92 -2.77
N GLY A 63 -10.81 -1.18 -1.85
CA GLY A 63 -10.10 -0.27 -0.95
C GLY A 63 -9.68 1.05 -1.62
N GLY A 64 -8.53 1.60 -1.23
CA GLY A 64 -8.10 2.96 -1.59
C GLY A 64 -7.87 3.21 -3.08
N ARG A 65 -7.67 2.14 -3.88
CA ARG A 65 -7.48 2.22 -5.35
C ARG A 65 -8.78 2.10 -6.15
N ALA A 66 -9.91 1.81 -5.51
CA ALA A 66 -11.21 1.77 -6.18
C ALA A 66 -11.56 3.12 -6.84
N PRO A 67 -12.39 3.16 -7.90
CA PRO A 67 -12.85 4.41 -8.50
C PRO A 67 -13.41 5.37 -7.44
N GLY A 68 -12.86 6.59 -7.38
CA GLY A 68 -13.24 7.60 -6.37
C GLY A 68 -12.55 7.46 -5.00
N GLY A 69 -11.74 6.42 -4.80
CA GLY A 69 -10.96 6.23 -3.58
C GLY A 69 -9.77 7.21 -3.44
N TRP A 70 -9.22 7.30 -2.24
CA TRP A 70 -8.18 8.27 -1.88
C TRP A 70 -6.88 8.14 -2.68
N ALA A 71 -6.55 6.92 -3.11
CA ALA A 71 -5.40 6.61 -3.97
C ALA A 71 -5.82 6.38 -5.43
N HIS A 72 -7.05 6.70 -5.84
CA HIS A 72 -7.43 6.52 -7.24
C HIS A 72 -6.65 7.48 -8.16
N ALA A 73 -5.66 6.94 -8.87
CA ALA A 73 -4.77 7.67 -9.75
C ALA A 73 -4.36 6.78 -10.94
N LYS A 74 -3.83 7.40 -11.98
CA LYS A 74 -3.32 6.69 -13.16
C LYS A 74 -2.17 5.77 -12.74
N ARG A 75 -2.25 4.50 -13.14
CA ARG A 75 -1.21 3.49 -12.90
C ARG A 75 -0.10 3.60 -13.93
#